data_AF-A0A3P7NPL6-F1
#
_entry.id   AF-A0A3P7NPL6-F1
#
_cell.length_a   1.000
_cell.length_b   1.000
_cell.length_c   1.000
_cell.angle_alpha   90.00
_cell.angle_beta   90.00
_cell.angle_gamma   90.00
#
_symmetry.space_group_name_H-M   'P 1'
#
loop_
_entity.id
_entity.type
_entity.pdbx_description
1 polymer ?
#
loop_
_entity_poly.entity_id
_entity_poly.type
_entity_poly.pdbx_seq_one_letter_code
_entity_poly.pdbx_strand_id
1 'polypeptide(L)'
;MVLDMDMFREEKGGNPEIIRESQRNRYKDPGLVDKVIELDQAWRKARFLLDVFNRQKNVLSKAIGEKMKKKEAQGTDDSIDESITSKLDSLKIEDLNGLTVMQIKKLRVLLDEKMAETKTSMEKLEEERHFNLIQIGNIVHHSVPVSDDEENNREERTFGDITRKMKYSHVSCSIAISYKSLIFSFFF
;
A
#
# COMPACT_ATOMS: atom_id res chain seq x y z
N MET A 1 11.48 6.04 1.97
CA MET A 1 10.95 5.92 3.34
C MET A 1 9.60 6.60 3.37
N VAL A 2 8.57 5.93 3.88
CA VAL A 2 7.18 6.42 3.93
C VAL A 2 6.72 6.53 5.38
N LEU A 3 5.67 7.29 5.65
CA LEU A 3 5.03 7.33 6.98
C LEU A 3 4.48 5.94 7.35
N ASP A 4 4.43 5.66 8.66
CA ASP A 4 3.83 4.44 9.17
C ASP A 4 2.33 4.43 8.91
N MET A 5 1.80 3.30 8.45
CA MET A 5 0.38 3.11 8.17
C MET A 5 -0.47 3.24 9.44
N ASP A 6 0.08 2.91 10.60
CA ASP A 6 -0.66 2.98 11.86
C ASP A 6 -1.00 4.43 12.26
N MET A 7 -0.28 5.42 11.73
CA MET A 7 -0.62 6.83 11.88
C MET A 7 -1.93 7.25 11.18
N PHE A 8 -2.31 6.55 10.12
CA PHE A 8 -3.53 6.79 9.36
C PHE A 8 -4.74 6.06 9.94
N ARG A 9 -4.55 5.23 10.99
CA ARG A 9 -5.58 4.36 11.57
C ARG A 9 -5.98 4.87 12.95
N GLU A 10 -7.17 5.44 13.04
CA GLU A 10 -7.74 5.96 14.30
C GLU A 10 -7.88 4.85 15.37
N GLU A 11 -8.30 3.65 14.97
CA GLU A 11 -8.44 2.46 15.82
C GLU A 11 -7.11 2.05 16.51
N LYS A 12 -5.96 2.41 15.93
CA LYS A 12 -4.63 2.11 16.47
C LYS A 12 -4.00 3.30 17.20
N GLY A 13 -4.74 4.39 17.39
CA GLY A 13 -4.25 5.61 18.04
C GLY A 13 -3.58 6.61 17.09
N GLY A 14 -3.65 6.40 15.77
CA GLY A 14 -3.21 7.36 14.78
C GLY A 14 -4.19 8.54 14.64
N ASN A 15 -3.69 9.70 14.20
CA ASN A 15 -4.53 10.87 13.92
C ASN A 15 -4.30 11.35 12.47
N PRO A 16 -5.19 10.97 11.53
CA PRO A 16 -5.10 11.39 10.15
C PRO A 16 -5.10 12.91 9.94
N GLU A 17 -5.71 13.67 10.85
CA GLU A 17 -5.83 15.12 10.69
C GLU A 17 -4.48 15.83 10.78
N ILE A 18 -3.56 15.32 11.61
CA ILE A 18 -2.18 15.83 11.70
C ILE A 18 -1.46 15.67 10.36
N ILE A 19 -1.72 14.56 9.67
CA ILE A 19 -1.14 14.29 8.35
C ILE A 19 -1.75 15.23 7.30
N ARG A 20 -3.08 15.46 7.35
CA ARG A 20 -3.76 16.43 6.47
C ARG A 20 -3.22 17.83 6.67
N GLU A 21 -3.05 18.26 7.92
CA GLU A 21 -2.47 19.58 8.25
C GLU A 21 -1.03 19.71 7.76
N SER A 22 -0.20 18.68 7.97
CA SER A 22 1.16 18.64 7.45
C SER A 22 1.19 18.78 5.92
N GLN A 23 0.26 18.16 5.20
CA GLN A 23 0.16 18.30 3.75
C GLN A 23 -0.30 19.71 3.33
N ARG A 24 -1.22 20.33 4.07
CA ARG A 24 -1.63 21.73 3.84
C ARG A 24 -0.46 22.69 4.05
N ASN A 25 0.33 22.49 5.11
CA ASN A 25 1.54 23.28 5.40
C ASN A 25 2.63 23.10 4.32
N ARG A 26 2.57 22.03 3.53
CA ARG A 26 3.45 21.75 2.39
C ARG A 26 2.84 22.16 1.04
N TYR A 27 1.69 22.83 1.04
CA TYR A 27 0.96 23.21 -0.17
C TYR A 27 0.62 22.02 -1.09
N LYS A 28 0.40 20.84 -0.48
CA LYS A 28 0.01 19.61 -1.17
C LYS A 28 -1.46 19.27 -0.92
N ASP A 29 -2.00 18.41 -1.77
CA ASP A 29 -3.39 17.92 -1.66
C ASP A 29 -3.59 17.06 -0.39
N PRO A 30 -4.44 17.48 0.58
CA PRO A 30 -4.80 16.67 1.73
C PRO A 30 -5.70 15.47 1.36
N GLY A 31 -6.38 15.51 0.22
CA GLY A 31 -7.26 14.41 -0.24
C GLY A 31 -6.52 13.10 -0.51
N LEU A 32 -5.20 13.14 -0.70
CA LEU A 32 -4.36 11.94 -0.77
C LEU A 32 -4.42 11.10 0.51
N VAL A 33 -4.57 11.74 1.68
CA VAL A 33 -4.68 11.04 2.96
C VAL A 33 -5.94 10.21 3.02
N ASP A 34 -7.07 10.77 2.57
CA ASP A 34 -8.36 10.08 2.57
C ASP A 34 -8.35 8.89 1.58
N LYS A 35 -7.76 9.06 0.40
CA LYS A 35 -7.55 7.97 -0.56
C LYS A 35 -6.73 6.81 0.03
N VAL A 36 -5.66 7.11 0.77
CA VAL A 36 -4.84 6.08 1.43
C VAL A 36 -5.67 5.31 2.48
N ILE A 37 -6.51 6.01 3.24
CA ILE A 37 -7.39 5.39 4.25
C ILE A 37 -8.41 4.47 3.57
N GLU A 38 -9.06 4.93 2.49
CA GLU A 38 -10.02 4.13 1.72
C GLU A 38 -9.37 2.86 1.13
N LEU A 39 -8.19 3.00 0.52
CA LEU A 39 -7.43 1.88 -0.05
C LEU A 39 -7.02 0.87 1.04
N ASP A 40 -6.58 1.32 2.22
CA ASP A 40 -6.27 0.43 3.33
C ASP A 40 -7.51 -0.28 3.89
N GLN A 41 -8.65 0.41 3.99
CA GLN A 41 -9.91 -0.21 4.39
C GLN A 41 -10.34 -1.29 3.39
N ALA A 42 -10.25 -0.99 2.08
CA ALA A 42 -10.56 -1.96 1.03
C ALA A 42 -9.62 -3.18 1.10
N TRP A 43 -8.31 -2.95 1.27
CA TRP A 43 -7.33 -4.02 1.43
C TRP A 43 -7.58 -4.88 2.67
N ARG A 44 -7.94 -4.28 3.81
CA ARG A 44 -8.30 -5.00 5.05
C ARG A 44 -9.57 -5.84 4.89
N LYS A 45 -10.59 -5.31 4.20
CA LYS A 45 -11.81 -6.07 3.86
C LYS A 45 -11.46 -7.26 2.98
N ALA A 46 -10.69 -7.06 1.93
CA ALA A 46 -10.23 -8.14 1.04
C ALA A 46 -9.41 -9.19 1.79
N ARG A 47 -8.52 -8.78 2.70
CA ARG A 47 -7.76 -9.70 3.56
C ARG A 47 -8.67 -10.54 4.44
N PHE A 48 -9.66 -9.91 5.07
CA PHE A 48 -10.64 -10.61 5.90
C PHE A 48 -11.43 -11.63 5.07
N LEU A 49 -11.88 -11.25 3.87
CA LEU A 49 -12.56 -12.16 2.93
C LEU A 49 -11.67 -13.34 2.56
N LEU A 50 -10.39 -13.13 2.32
CA LEU A 50 -9.44 -14.21 2.04
C LEU A 50 -9.33 -15.20 3.21
N ASP A 51 -9.32 -14.71 4.45
CA ASP A 51 -9.30 -15.54 5.65
C ASP A 51 -10.64 -16.27 5.86
N VAL A 52 -11.77 -15.65 5.50
CA VAL A 52 -13.09 -16.31 5.42
C VAL A 52 -13.05 -17.45 4.40
N PHE A 53 -12.62 -17.19 3.17
CA PHE A 53 -12.54 -18.22 2.12
C PHE A 53 -11.62 -19.38 2.49
N ASN A 54 -10.47 -19.12 3.12
CA ASN A 54 -9.60 -20.17 3.64
C ASN A 54 -10.31 -21.08 4.65
N ARG A 55 -11.11 -20.50 5.56
CA ARG A 55 -11.93 -21.30 6.49
C ARG A 55 -12.97 -22.12 5.75
N GLN A 56 -13.64 -21.53 4.76
CA GLN A 56 -14.67 -22.22 3.98
C GLN A 56 -14.11 -23.37 3.15
N LYS A 57 -12.92 -23.20 2.57
CA LYS A 57 -12.19 -24.28 1.88
C LYS A 57 -11.94 -25.49 2.77
N ASN A 58 -11.58 -25.26 4.03
CA ASN A 58 -11.39 -26.34 5.00
C ASN A 58 -12.72 -27.02 5.36
N VAL A 59 -13.83 -26.28 5.47
CA VAL A 59 -15.16 -26.83 5.70
C VAL A 59 -15.60 -27.72 4.53
N LEU A 60 -15.47 -27.24 3.29
CA LEU A 60 -15.78 -28.03 2.08
C LEU A 60 -14.93 -29.32 2.03
N SER A 61 -13.64 -29.23 2.36
CA SER A 61 -12.74 -30.39 2.38
C SER A 61 -13.16 -31.44 3.42
N LYS A 62 -13.61 -31.01 4.61
CA LYS A 62 -14.15 -31.91 5.64
C LYS A 62 -15.44 -32.59 5.18
N ALA A 63 -16.37 -31.83 4.58
CA ALA A 63 -17.63 -32.36 4.07
C ALA A 63 -17.41 -33.44 2.98
N ILE A 64 -16.44 -33.23 2.08
CA ILE A 64 -16.03 -34.24 1.10
C ILE A 64 -15.51 -35.50 1.80
N GLY A 65 -14.64 -35.35 2.81
CA GLY A 65 -14.08 -36.47 3.56
C GLY A 65 -15.16 -37.30 4.29
N GLU A 66 -16.15 -36.65 4.89
CA GLU A 66 -17.27 -37.32 5.57
C GLU A 66 -18.17 -38.07 4.59
N LYS A 67 -18.51 -37.48 3.44
CA LYS A 67 -19.32 -38.14 2.40
C LYS A 67 -18.60 -39.32 1.76
N MET A 68 -17.29 -39.22 1.54
CA MET A 68 -16.48 -40.33 1.05
C MET A 68 -16.41 -41.49 2.06
N LYS A 69 -16.31 -41.20 3.37
CA LYS A 69 -16.37 -42.25 4.42
C LYS A 69 -17.72 -42.97 4.46
N LYS A 70 -18.82 -42.27 4.16
CA LYS A 70 -20.18 -42.83 4.10
C LYS A 70 -20.49 -43.63 2.82
N LYS A 71 -19.55 -43.73 1.87
CA LYS A 71 -19.71 -44.41 0.55
C LYS A 71 -20.90 -43.87 -0.27
N GLU A 72 -21.21 -42.58 -0.15
CA GLU A 72 -22.20 -41.92 -0.99
C GLU A 72 -21.73 -41.90 -2.46
N ALA A 73 -22.63 -42.16 -3.42
CA ALA A 73 -22.32 -42.08 -4.84
C ALA A 73 -21.91 -40.64 -5.20
N GLN A 74 -20.92 -40.49 -6.09
CA GLN A 74 -20.36 -39.16 -6.39
C GLN A 74 -21.37 -38.19 -7.01
N GLY A 75 -22.48 -38.70 -7.56
CA GLY A 75 -23.47 -37.93 -8.32
C GLY A 75 -22.90 -37.50 -9.67
N THR A 76 -23.75 -37.43 -10.71
CA THR A 76 -23.37 -37.01 -12.07
C THR A 76 -23.84 -35.61 -12.41
N ASP A 77 -24.56 -34.95 -11.50
CA ASP A 77 -25.10 -33.61 -11.71
C ASP A 77 -24.11 -32.54 -11.22
N ASP A 78 -23.73 -31.66 -12.14
CA ASP A 78 -22.78 -30.55 -11.96
C ASP A 78 -23.48 -29.20 -11.78
N SER A 79 -24.82 -29.17 -11.76
CA SER A 79 -25.58 -27.94 -11.55
C SER A 79 -25.37 -27.42 -10.12
N ILE A 80 -24.91 -26.17 -10.02
CA ILE A 80 -24.78 -25.44 -8.75
C ILE A 80 -25.81 -24.31 -8.80
N ASP A 81 -26.67 -24.25 -7.78
CA ASP A 81 -27.58 -23.13 -7.61
C ASP A 81 -26.81 -21.83 -7.33
N GLU A 82 -27.18 -20.76 -8.03
CA GLU A 82 -26.63 -19.40 -7.84
C GLU A 82 -26.86 -18.85 -6.41
N SER A 83 -27.80 -19.43 -5.67
CA SER A 83 -28.08 -19.10 -4.27
C SER A 83 -26.98 -19.59 -3.30
N ILE A 84 -26.21 -20.61 -3.70
CA ILE A 84 -25.13 -21.20 -2.90
C ILE A 84 -23.80 -20.51 -3.22
N THR A 85 -23.58 -20.13 -4.48
CA THR A 85 -22.40 -19.35 -4.89
C THR A 85 -22.37 -17.97 -4.25
N SER A 86 -23.53 -17.33 -4.10
CA SER A 86 -23.65 -16.03 -3.41
C SER A 86 -23.42 -16.09 -1.90
N LYS A 87 -23.56 -17.27 -1.28
CA LYS A 87 -23.34 -17.48 0.17
C LYS A 87 -22.02 -18.16 0.52
N LEU A 88 -21.06 -18.21 -0.42
CA LEU A 88 -19.75 -18.86 -0.22
C LEU A 88 -19.03 -18.39 1.06
N ASP A 89 -19.22 -17.14 1.47
CA ASP A 89 -18.62 -16.56 2.68
C ASP A 89 -19.12 -17.20 4.00
N SER A 90 -20.33 -17.75 4.02
CA SER A 90 -21.04 -18.13 5.26
C SER A 90 -21.58 -19.55 5.26
N LEU A 91 -20.99 -20.45 4.47
CA LEU A 91 -21.39 -21.85 4.43
C LEU A 91 -21.20 -22.54 5.78
N LYS A 92 -22.25 -23.26 6.22
CA LYS A 92 -22.19 -24.18 7.36
C LYS A 92 -22.20 -25.62 6.87
N ILE A 93 -21.77 -26.54 7.74
CA ILE A 93 -21.75 -27.99 7.45
C ILE A 93 -23.17 -28.51 7.16
N GLU A 94 -24.19 -27.92 7.78
CA GLU A 94 -25.61 -28.26 7.59
C GLU A 94 -26.08 -28.05 6.15
N ASP A 95 -25.65 -26.94 5.53
CA ASP A 95 -26.00 -26.59 4.15
C ASP A 95 -25.33 -27.53 3.12
N LEU A 96 -24.26 -28.21 3.53
CA LEU A 96 -23.46 -29.10 2.67
C LEU A 96 -23.96 -30.56 2.67
N ASN A 97 -24.80 -30.93 3.63
CA ASN A 97 -25.30 -32.31 3.75
C ASN A 97 -26.15 -32.73 2.54
N GLY A 98 -26.89 -31.79 1.95
CA GLY A 98 -27.77 -32.02 0.79
C GLY A 98 -27.08 -32.06 -0.57
N LEU A 99 -25.80 -31.65 -0.68
CA LEU A 99 -25.09 -31.62 -1.96
C LEU A 99 -24.36 -32.93 -2.27
N THR A 100 -24.18 -33.22 -3.56
CA THR A 100 -23.37 -34.35 -4.03
C THR A 100 -21.87 -34.05 -3.92
N VAL A 101 -21.04 -35.08 -3.95
CA VAL A 101 -19.57 -34.92 -3.87
C VAL A 101 -19.03 -34.12 -5.05
N MET A 102 -19.61 -34.26 -6.25
CA MET A 102 -19.23 -33.49 -7.44
C MET A 102 -19.53 -32.00 -7.29
N GLN A 103 -20.72 -31.64 -6.79
CA GLN A 103 -21.08 -30.24 -6.53
C GLN A 103 -20.13 -29.58 -5.52
N ILE A 104 -19.78 -30.28 -4.43
CA ILE A 104 -18.86 -29.74 -3.41
C ILE A 104 -17.43 -29.58 -3.97
N LYS A 105 -16.98 -30.50 -4.84
CA LYS A 105 -15.69 -30.35 -5.55
C LYS A 105 -15.70 -29.13 -6.47
N LYS A 106 -16.79 -28.89 -7.20
CA LYS A 106 -16.90 -27.73 -8.09
C LYS A 106 -17.00 -26.41 -7.30
N LEU A 107 -17.72 -26.39 -6.17
CA LEU A 107 -17.71 -25.24 -5.24
C LEU A 107 -16.31 -24.93 -4.72
N ARG A 108 -15.49 -25.94 -4.45
CA ARG A 108 -14.09 -25.75 -4.04
C ARG A 108 -13.25 -25.11 -5.16
N VAL A 109 -13.44 -25.54 -6.41
CA VAL A 109 -12.73 -24.93 -7.56
C VAL A 109 -13.12 -23.47 -7.71
N LEU A 110 -14.42 -23.15 -7.65
CA LEU A 110 -14.92 -21.77 -7.69
C LEU A 110 -14.37 -20.92 -6.53
N LEU A 111 -14.26 -21.50 -5.34
CA LEU A 111 -13.68 -20.82 -4.18
C LEU A 111 -12.18 -20.55 -4.37
N ASP A 112 -11.44 -21.52 -4.93
CA ASP A 112 -10.01 -21.35 -5.24
C ASP A 112 -9.81 -20.25 -6.31
N GLU A 113 -10.68 -20.17 -7.32
CA GLU A 113 -10.71 -19.07 -8.30
C GLU A 113 -11.00 -17.71 -7.64
N LYS A 114 -12.04 -17.61 -6.80
CA LYS A 114 -12.38 -16.38 -6.07
C LYS A 114 -11.28 -15.94 -5.11
N MET A 115 -10.60 -16.88 -4.47
CA MET A 115 -9.43 -16.59 -3.64
C MET A 115 -8.27 -16.03 -4.46
N ALA A 116 -8.03 -16.56 -5.67
CA ALA A 116 -7.01 -16.04 -6.58
C ALA A 116 -7.34 -14.63 -7.07
N GLU A 117 -8.60 -14.37 -7.48
CA GLU A 117 -9.09 -13.04 -7.82
C GLU A 117 -8.89 -12.04 -6.66
N THR A 118 -9.29 -12.44 -5.45
CA THR A 118 -9.15 -11.58 -4.26
C THR A 118 -7.69 -11.26 -3.96
N LYS A 119 -6.78 -12.24 -4.08
CA LYS A 119 -5.33 -12.01 -3.89
C LYS A 119 -4.77 -11.01 -4.90
N THR A 120 -5.11 -11.16 -6.18
CA THR A 120 -4.66 -10.21 -7.21
C THR A 120 -5.24 -8.81 -7.00
N SER A 121 -6.49 -8.70 -6.53
CA SER A 121 -7.07 -7.42 -6.13
C SER A 121 -6.36 -6.81 -4.93
N MET A 122 -5.92 -7.63 -3.96
CA MET A 122 -5.17 -7.15 -2.80
C MET A 122 -3.79 -6.59 -3.19
N GLU A 123 -3.07 -7.26 -4.11
CA GLU A 123 -1.79 -6.79 -4.61
C GLU A 123 -1.93 -5.43 -5.30
N LYS A 124 -2.95 -5.25 -6.15
CA LYS A 124 -3.25 -3.97 -6.80
C LYS A 124 -3.57 -2.86 -5.78
N LEU A 125 -4.43 -3.15 -4.80
CA LEU A 125 -4.77 -2.19 -3.73
C LEU A 125 -3.54 -1.80 -2.91
N GLU A 126 -2.62 -2.74 -2.68
CA GLU A 126 -1.38 -2.48 -1.96
C GLU A 126 -0.42 -1.59 -2.77
N GLU A 127 -0.27 -1.85 -4.07
CA GLU A 127 0.52 -1.01 -4.98
C GLU A 127 -0.05 0.41 -5.07
N GLU A 128 -1.36 0.54 -5.27
CA GLU A 128 -2.05 1.84 -5.31
C GLU A 128 -1.91 2.59 -3.99
N ARG A 129 -2.09 1.91 -2.85
CA ARG A 129 -1.88 2.49 -1.51
C ARG A 129 -0.42 2.94 -1.36
N HIS A 130 0.54 2.12 -1.76
CA HIS A 130 1.96 2.43 -1.64
C HIS A 130 2.35 3.63 -2.50
N PHE A 131 1.85 3.70 -3.73
CA PHE A 131 2.05 4.83 -4.62
C PHE A 131 1.56 6.15 -3.99
N ASN A 132 0.37 6.15 -3.40
CA ASN A 132 -0.15 7.32 -2.69
C ASN A 132 0.66 7.65 -1.42
N LEU A 133 1.10 6.64 -0.66
CA LEU A 133 1.93 6.84 0.53
C LEU A 133 3.29 7.50 0.22
N ILE A 134 3.90 7.21 -0.92
CA ILE A 134 5.17 7.84 -1.35
C ILE A 134 5.00 9.35 -1.57
N GLN A 135 3.82 9.78 -2.02
CA GLN A 135 3.52 11.20 -2.27
C GLN A 135 3.38 12.01 -0.97
N ILE A 136 3.08 11.34 0.14
CA ILE A 136 2.87 11.95 1.46
C ILE A 136 4.22 12.13 2.17
N GLY A 137 4.53 13.39 2.47
CA GLY A 137 5.76 13.73 3.19
C GLY A 137 5.68 13.43 4.68
N ASN A 138 6.83 13.48 5.36
CA ASN A 138 6.86 13.38 6.83
C ASN A 138 6.12 14.55 7.50
N ILE A 139 5.73 14.38 8.77
CA ILE A 139 5.10 15.43 9.56
C ILE A 139 6.06 16.61 9.70
N VAL A 140 5.56 17.80 9.36
CA VAL A 140 6.31 19.06 9.49
C VAL A 140 6.47 19.40 10.98
N HIS A 141 7.69 19.70 11.41
CA HIS A 141 7.96 20.16 12.77
C HIS A 141 7.40 21.58 12.98
N HIS A 142 6.94 21.90 14.20
CA HIS A 142 6.31 23.18 14.51
C HIS A 142 7.18 24.43 14.26
N SER A 143 8.50 24.26 14.13
CA SER A 143 9.46 25.35 13.89
C SER A 143 9.69 25.64 12.40
N VAL A 144 9.14 24.83 11.50
CA VAL A 144 9.37 24.98 10.06
C VAL A 144 8.52 26.15 9.54
N PRO A 145 9.14 27.14 8.87
CA PRO A 145 8.38 28.23 8.27
C PRO A 145 7.45 27.70 7.17
N VAL A 146 6.18 28.10 7.21
CA VAL A 146 5.17 27.71 6.22
C VAL A 146 5.17 28.75 5.11
N SER A 147 5.86 28.46 4.00
CA SER A 147 5.94 29.30 2.81
C SER A 147 6.07 28.40 1.57
N ASP A 148 5.49 28.82 0.45
CA ASP A 148 5.63 28.17 -0.86
C ASP A 148 6.84 28.72 -1.66
N ASP A 149 7.48 29.77 -1.14
CA ASP A 149 8.64 30.43 -1.75
C ASP A 149 9.89 30.24 -0.88
N GLU A 150 11.00 29.85 -1.53
CA GLU A 150 12.32 29.64 -0.92
C GLU A 150 12.97 30.96 -0.49
N GLU A 151 12.55 32.11 -1.04
CA GLU A 151 13.06 33.42 -0.59
C GLU A 151 12.66 33.74 0.85
N ASN A 152 11.58 33.13 1.36
CA ASN A 152 11.11 33.30 2.74
C ASN A 152 11.80 32.36 3.75
N ASN A 153 12.91 31.72 3.36
CA ASN A 153 13.67 30.88 4.26
C ASN A 153 14.18 31.69 5.47
N ARG A 154 13.91 31.20 6.68
CA ARG A 154 14.39 31.83 7.91
C ARG A 154 15.89 31.58 8.07
N GLU A 155 16.67 32.65 8.11
CA GLU A 155 18.08 32.56 8.51
C GLU A 155 18.18 32.27 10.02
N GLU A 156 18.65 31.07 10.38
CA GLU A 156 18.79 30.70 11.79
C GLU A 156 20.10 31.22 12.40
N ARG A 157 21.21 31.14 11.64
CA ARG A 157 22.55 31.57 12.09
C ARG A 157 23.41 32.00 10.91
N THR A 158 24.26 32.99 11.16
CA THR A 158 25.35 33.39 10.26
C THR A 158 26.68 33.30 11.01
N PHE A 159 27.78 33.08 10.29
CA PHE A 159 29.12 32.97 10.89
C PHE A 159 30.17 33.58 9.98
N GLY A 160 31.07 34.40 10.55
CA GLY A 160 32.09 35.15 9.80
C GLY A 160 31.53 36.37 9.06
N ASP A 161 32.30 36.90 8.10
CA ASP A 161 31.85 38.00 7.23
C ASP A 161 31.22 37.43 5.95
N ILE A 162 29.89 37.53 5.89
CA ILE A 162 29.06 37.07 4.77
C ILE A 162 28.92 38.10 3.63
N THR A 163 29.38 39.34 3.83
CA THR A 163 29.23 40.44 2.85
C THR A 163 30.45 40.58 1.93
N ARG A 164 31.54 39.87 2.25
CA ARG A 164 32.80 39.94 1.52
C ARG A 164 32.66 39.44 0.08
N LYS A 165 32.97 40.32 -0.88
CA LYS A 165 33.05 39.97 -2.31
C LYS A 165 34.51 39.82 -2.75
N MET A 166 34.80 38.76 -3.49
CA MET A 166 36.12 38.48 -4.08
C MET A 166 36.13 38.81 -5.57
N LYS A 167 37.33 38.94 -6.16
CA LYS A 167 37.52 39.36 -7.55
C LYS A 167 37.05 38.32 -8.59
N TYR A 168 37.26 37.03 -8.32
CA TYR A 168 36.97 35.95 -9.27
C TYR A 168 35.97 34.95 -8.69
N SER A 169 35.13 34.36 -9.54
CA SER A 169 34.22 33.28 -9.17
C SER A 169 34.93 31.92 -9.16
N HIS A 170 34.28 30.90 -8.59
CA HIS A 170 34.81 29.54 -8.55
C HIS A 170 35.15 29.00 -9.97
N VAL A 171 34.30 29.31 -10.96
CA VAL A 171 34.50 28.89 -12.35
C VAL A 171 35.79 29.46 -12.94
N SER A 172 36.01 30.78 -12.81
CA SER A 172 37.20 31.44 -13.35
C SER A 172 38.48 30.98 -12.65
N CYS A 173 38.43 30.75 -11.34
CA CYS A 173 39.56 30.20 -10.58
C CYS A 173 39.92 28.78 -11.05
N SER A 174 38.93 27.90 -11.21
CA SER A 174 39.15 26.53 -11.68
C SER A 174 39.78 26.51 -13.07
N ILE A 175 39.27 27.32 -14.01
CA ILE A 175 39.81 27.44 -15.36
C ILE A 175 41.27 27.93 -15.32
N ALA A 176 41.56 28.97 -14.54
CA ALA A 176 42.92 29.50 -14.41
C ALA A 176 43.89 28.45 -13.82
N ILE A 177 43.46 27.66 -12.84
CA ILE A 177 44.25 26.56 -12.27
C ILE A 177 44.48 25.46 -13.31
N SER A 178 43.44 25.06 -14.05
CA SER A 178 43.54 24.04 -15.10
C SER A 178 44.51 24.45 -16.21
N TYR A 179 44.43 25.69 -16.71
CA TYR A 179 45.39 26.19 -17.69
C TYR A 179 46.81 26.29 -17.12
N LYS A 180 46.96 26.70 -15.85
CA LYS A 180 48.26 26.77 -15.20
C LYS A 180 48.87 25.36 -15.02
N SER A 181 48.05 24.36 -14.74
CA SER A 181 48.46 22.94 -14.71
C SER A 181 48.83 22.42 -16.10
N LEU A 182 48.05 22.76 -17.14
CA LEU A 182 48.31 22.35 -18.52
C LEU A 182 49.62 22.97 -19.05
N ILE A 183 49.86 24.25 -18.74
CA ILE A 183 51.09 24.95 -19.09
C ILE A 183 52.28 24.34 -18.34
N PHE A 184 52.14 24.00 -17.05
CA PHE A 184 53.21 23.33 -16.29
C PHE A 184 53.52 21.92 -16.82
N SER A 185 52.52 21.17 -17.31
CA SER A 185 52.71 19.85 -17.93
C SER A 185 53.29 19.89 -19.35
N PHE A 186 53.28 21.03 -20.03
CA PHE A 186 53.88 21.20 -21.36
C PHE A 186 55.33 21.69 -21.32
N PHE A 187 55.80 22.19 -20.17
CA PHE A 187 57.14 22.77 -19.98
C PHE A 187 58.11 21.86 -19.20
N PHE A 188 57.71 20.63 -18.86
CA PHE A 188 58.53 19.54 -18.32
C PHE A 188 58.30 18.27 -19.13
#